data_AF-A0A7W8SYK5-F1
#
_entry.id   AF-A0A7W8SYK5-F1
#
_cell.length_a   1.000
_cell.length_b   1.000
_cell.length_c   1.000
_cell.angle_alpha   90.00
_cell.angle_beta   90.00
_cell.angle_gamma   90.00
#
_symmetry.space_group_name_H-M   'P 1'
#
loop_
_entity.id
_entity.type
_entity.pdbx_description
1 polymer ?
#
loop_
_entity_poly.entity_id
_entity_poly.type
_entity_poly.pdbx_seq_one_letter_code
_entity_poly.pdbx_strand_id
1 'polypeptide(L)'
;MSLAGPQLATRQALFDFIVEELGVREALDTCRIRPVRIALQNQRDDLLAFAGVLDEKLAAIAQRANVSDELVRAACVLHRKPRTSPAYWQGWGRLRARLGGQFHAVFAAVSEAMAHTPRSSALVENLNSRLRNYFTLRRHLGAPYLDLLRFFLNHRRFVRSRRAERQGKSPCELMTGRDHPHWLTMLGLGALQPRQA
;
A
#
# COMPACT_ATOMS: atom_id res chain seq x y z
N MET A 1 -8.87 -4.54 -0.67
CA MET A 1 -9.62 -3.26 -0.71
C MET A 1 -9.41 -2.58 -2.05
N SER A 2 -10.46 -1.97 -2.61
CA SER A 2 -10.35 -1.21 -3.87
C SER A 2 -9.64 0.12 -3.64
N LEU A 3 -8.78 0.52 -4.58
CA LEU A 3 -8.13 1.83 -4.57
C LEU A 3 -9.19 2.94 -4.69
N ALA A 4 -9.98 2.87 -5.76
CA ALA A 4 -11.14 3.71 -5.98
C ALA A 4 -12.29 3.31 -5.06
N GLY A 5 -12.78 4.26 -4.25
CA GLY A 5 -13.81 4.02 -3.26
C GLY A 5 -14.17 5.29 -2.48
N PRO A 6 -15.00 5.17 -1.42
CA PRO A 6 -15.39 6.31 -0.61
C PRO A 6 -14.19 6.89 0.17
N GLN A 7 -14.42 8.02 0.86
CA GLN A 7 -13.41 8.69 1.69
C GLN A 7 -12.93 7.79 2.83
N LEU A 8 -11.76 8.08 3.38
CA LEU A 8 -11.16 7.38 4.51
C LEU A 8 -12.13 7.25 5.68
N ALA A 9 -12.83 8.33 6.05
CA ALA A 9 -13.79 8.32 7.15
C ALA A 9 -14.91 7.28 6.95
N THR A 10 -15.49 7.21 5.75
CA THR A 10 -16.50 6.19 5.42
C THR A 10 -15.90 4.78 5.46
N ARG A 11 -14.66 4.61 5.01
CA ARG A 11 -14.00 3.30 5.05
C ARG A 11 -13.71 2.86 6.48
N GLN A 12 -13.29 3.77 7.36
CA GLN A 12 -13.08 3.51 8.78
C GLN A 12 -14.40 3.08 9.43
N ALA A 13 -15.49 3.82 9.23
CA ALA A 13 -16.80 3.46 9.77
C ALA A 13 -17.27 2.07 9.29
N LEU A 14 -17.12 1.76 8.00
CA LEU A 14 -17.46 0.43 7.47
C LEU A 14 -16.55 -0.69 8.01
N PHE A 15 -15.28 -0.38 8.26
CA PHE A 15 -14.32 -1.33 8.82
C PHE A 15 -14.61 -1.61 10.29
N ASP A 16 -14.86 -0.57 11.06
CA ASP A 16 -15.19 -0.65 12.48
C ASP A 16 -16.48 -1.47 12.67
N PHE A 17 -17.50 -1.23 11.84
CA PHE A 17 -18.71 -2.06 11.80
C PHE A 17 -18.40 -3.56 11.61
N ILE A 18 -17.50 -3.92 10.69
CA ILE A 18 -17.12 -5.33 10.47
C ILE A 18 -16.43 -5.90 11.71
N VAL A 19 -15.53 -5.15 12.35
CA VAL A 19 -14.81 -5.58 13.55
C VAL A 19 -15.77 -5.76 14.73
N GLU A 20 -16.74 -4.87 14.89
CA GLU A 20 -17.80 -4.94 15.90
C GLU A 20 -18.68 -6.18 15.69
N GLU A 21 -19.14 -6.43 14.45
CA GLU A 21 -19.95 -7.60 14.12
C GLU A 21 -19.19 -8.93 14.33
N LEU A 22 -17.88 -8.95 14.11
CA LEU A 22 -17.02 -10.07 14.47
C LEU A 22 -16.93 -10.25 16.00
N GLY A 23 -16.88 -9.15 16.75
CA GLY A 23 -16.91 -9.16 18.22
C GLY A 23 -18.17 -9.82 18.76
N VAL A 24 -19.33 -9.45 18.23
CA VAL A 24 -20.63 -10.04 18.62
C VAL A 24 -20.68 -11.55 18.37
N ARG A 25 -20.02 -12.02 17.30
CA ARG A 25 -20.02 -13.44 16.90
C ARG A 25 -18.87 -14.25 17.47
N GLU A 26 -17.93 -13.63 18.22
CA GLU A 26 -16.75 -14.32 18.75
C GLU A 26 -17.10 -15.52 19.62
N ALA A 27 -18.23 -15.49 20.31
CA ALA A 27 -18.73 -16.61 21.12
C ALA A 27 -19.09 -17.87 20.30
N LEU A 28 -19.39 -17.73 19.00
CA LEU A 28 -19.77 -18.86 18.14
C LEU A 28 -18.57 -19.73 17.75
N ASP A 29 -17.38 -19.12 17.63
CA ASP A 29 -16.12 -19.83 17.36
C ASP A 29 -14.94 -18.95 17.78
N THR A 30 -14.66 -18.93 19.08
CA THR A 30 -13.61 -18.07 19.66
C THR A 30 -12.24 -18.39 19.07
N CYS A 31 -11.96 -19.67 18.79
CA CYS A 31 -10.68 -20.11 18.26
C CYS A 31 -10.38 -19.52 16.87
N ARG A 32 -11.41 -19.34 16.02
CA ARG A 32 -11.23 -18.82 14.65
C ARG A 32 -11.53 -17.32 14.53
N ILE A 33 -12.54 -16.82 15.25
CA ILE A 33 -13.00 -15.44 15.11
C ILE A 33 -12.09 -14.47 15.86
N ARG A 34 -11.67 -14.81 17.09
CA ARG A 34 -10.87 -13.92 17.93
C ARG A 34 -9.54 -13.51 17.26
N PRO A 35 -8.75 -14.43 16.66
CA PRO A 35 -7.50 -14.04 16.00
C PRO A 35 -7.73 -13.09 14.83
N VAL A 36 -8.78 -13.32 14.04
CA VAL A 36 -9.11 -12.47 12.88
C VAL A 36 -9.56 -11.09 13.33
N ARG A 37 -10.46 -11.01 14.31
CA ARG A 37 -10.94 -9.72 14.84
C ARG A 37 -9.80 -8.89 15.41
N ILE A 38 -8.95 -9.47 16.27
CA ILE A 38 -7.80 -8.78 16.86
C ILE A 38 -6.83 -8.31 15.77
N ALA A 39 -6.54 -9.15 14.78
CA ALA A 39 -5.66 -8.78 13.67
C ALA A 39 -6.22 -7.60 12.87
N LEU A 40 -7.52 -7.63 12.52
CA LEU A 40 -8.17 -6.54 11.78
C LEU A 40 -8.20 -5.25 12.60
N GLN A 41 -8.55 -5.33 13.89
CA GLN A 41 -8.59 -4.19 14.78
C GLN A 41 -7.22 -3.51 14.88
N ASN A 42 -6.15 -4.29 15.08
CA ASN A 42 -4.79 -3.77 15.22
C ASN A 42 -4.21 -3.22 13.92
N GLN A 43 -4.72 -3.66 12.77
CA GLN A 43 -4.17 -3.29 11.45
C GLN A 43 -5.06 -2.30 10.69
N ARG A 44 -6.18 -1.83 11.26
CA ARG A 44 -7.16 -0.98 10.55
C ARG A 44 -6.49 0.19 9.84
N ASP A 45 -5.73 0.98 10.60
CA ASP A 45 -5.15 2.21 10.09
C ASP A 45 -4.09 1.93 9.02
N ASP A 46 -3.26 0.90 9.20
CA ASP A 46 -2.28 0.45 8.19
C ASP A 46 -2.96 -0.05 6.91
N LEU A 47 -4.05 -0.79 7.04
CA LEU A 47 -4.82 -1.31 5.90
C LEU A 47 -5.54 -0.19 5.15
N LEU A 48 -5.91 0.89 5.83
CA LEU A 48 -6.64 2.03 5.27
C LEU A 48 -5.74 3.24 4.94
N ALA A 49 -4.47 3.25 5.33
CA ALA A 49 -3.56 4.39 5.15
C ALA A 49 -3.49 4.90 3.71
N PHE A 50 -3.53 3.98 2.74
CA PHE A 50 -3.53 4.34 1.31
C PHE A 50 -4.74 5.21 0.91
N ALA A 51 -5.87 5.09 1.61
CA ALA A 51 -7.05 5.88 1.35
C ALA A 51 -6.86 7.34 1.76
N GLY A 52 -6.16 7.59 2.88
CA GLY A 52 -5.79 8.94 3.29
C GLY A 52 -4.87 9.62 2.26
N VAL A 53 -3.83 8.91 1.82
CA VAL A 53 -2.92 9.41 0.75
C VAL A 53 -3.67 9.68 -0.55
N LEU A 54 -4.64 8.83 -0.92
CA LEU A 54 -5.46 9.08 -2.09
C LEU A 54 -6.36 10.30 -1.90
N ASP A 55 -7.01 10.42 -0.74
CA ASP A 55 -7.92 11.53 -0.43
C ASP A 55 -7.20 12.89 -0.49
N GLU A 56 -5.98 12.99 0.06
CA GLU A 56 -5.14 14.18 -0.05
C GLU A 56 -4.83 14.55 -1.51
N LYS A 57 -4.46 13.56 -2.33
CA LYS A 57 -4.19 13.78 -3.76
C LYS A 57 -5.43 14.23 -4.51
N LEU A 58 -6.60 13.64 -4.23
CA LEU A 58 -7.86 14.04 -4.86
C LEU A 58 -8.26 15.46 -4.44
N ALA A 59 -8.07 15.82 -3.17
CA ALA A 59 -8.31 17.19 -2.68
C ALA A 59 -7.39 18.20 -3.37
N ALA A 60 -6.10 17.86 -3.54
CA ALA A 60 -5.16 18.71 -4.28
C ALA A 60 -5.56 18.91 -5.75
N ILE A 61 -6.13 17.88 -6.40
CA ILE A 61 -6.66 17.99 -7.77
C ILE A 61 -7.89 18.90 -7.78
N ALA A 62 -8.81 18.73 -6.83
CA ALA A 62 -10.01 19.56 -6.71
C ALA A 62 -9.66 21.05 -6.56
N GLN A 63 -8.72 21.35 -5.67
CA GLN A 63 -8.20 22.71 -5.45
C GLN A 63 -7.54 23.28 -6.72
N ARG A 64 -6.65 22.53 -7.36
CA ARG A 64 -5.93 22.99 -8.56
C ARG A 64 -6.85 23.25 -9.76
N ALA A 65 -7.88 22.44 -9.92
CA ALA A 65 -8.87 22.59 -10.99
C ALA A 65 -10.02 23.55 -10.62
N ASN A 66 -10.11 23.96 -9.35
CA ASN A 66 -11.23 24.74 -8.80
C ASN A 66 -12.59 24.06 -9.05
N VAL A 67 -12.66 22.76 -8.73
CA VAL A 67 -13.87 21.92 -8.86
C VAL A 67 -14.19 21.25 -7.52
N SER A 68 -15.41 20.72 -7.37
CA SER A 68 -15.79 20.07 -6.10
C SER A 68 -15.08 18.72 -5.90
N ASP A 69 -14.76 18.40 -4.63
CA ASP A 69 -14.21 17.10 -4.23
C ASP A 69 -15.11 15.93 -4.66
N GLU A 70 -16.43 16.15 -4.66
CA GLU A 70 -17.43 15.17 -5.11
C GLU A 70 -17.19 14.76 -6.57
N LEU A 71 -16.89 15.72 -7.46
CA LEU A 71 -16.64 15.47 -8.88
C LEU A 71 -15.34 14.70 -9.09
N VAL A 72 -14.27 15.09 -8.40
CA VAL A 72 -12.97 14.41 -8.46
C VAL A 72 -13.09 12.99 -7.92
N ARG A 73 -13.84 12.79 -6.84
CA ARG A 73 -14.12 11.46 -6.29
C ARG A 73 -14.99 10.61 -7.22
N ALA A 74 -15.99 11.19 -7.86
CA ALA A 74 -16.79 10.51 -8.86
C ALA A 74 -15.93 10.07 -10.07
N ALA A 75 -14.97 10.90 -10.50
CA ALA A 75 -13.98 10.50 -11.51
C ALA A 75 -13.11 9.32 -11.02
N CYS A 76 -12.67 9.35 -9.76
CA CYS A 76 -11.91 8.23 -9.15
C CYS A 76 -12.72 6.93 -9.13
N VAL A 77 -14.00 6.98 -8.72
CA VAL A 77 -14.90 5.82 -8.72
C VAL A 77 -15.16 5.30 -10.14
N LEU A 78 -15.24 6.19 -11.13
CA LEU A 78 -15.46 5.81 -12.52
C LEU A 78 -14.31 4.95 -13.09
N HIS A 79 -13.06 5.21 -12.71
CA HIS A 79 -11.89 4.40 -13.10
C HIS A 79 -11.98 2.92 -12.66
N ARG A 80 -12.85 2.57 -11.70
CA ARG A 80 -13.11 1.17 -11.31
C ARG A 80 -14.01 0.43 -12.31
N LYS A 81 -14.83 1.15 -13.09
CA LYS A 81 -15.83 0.52 -13.95
C LYS A 81 -15.18 0.08 -15.28
N PRO A 82 -15.54 -1.10 -15.81
CA PRO A 82 -15.11 -1.51 -17.14
C PRO A 82 -15.60 -0.51 -18.20
N ARG A 83 -14.73 -0.16 -19.17
CA ARG A 83 -15.09 0.72 -20.30
C ARG A 83 -16.18 0.13 -21.19
N THR A 84 -16.44 -1.18 -21.09
CA THR A 84 -17.53 -1.86 -21.78
C THR A 84 -18.89 -1.72 -21.09
N SER A 85 -18.93 -1.23 -19.84
CA SER A 85 -20.17 -1.17 -19.07
C SER A 85 -20.98 0.10 -19.38
N PRO A 86 -22.32 -0.01 -19.52
CA PRO A 86 -23.19 1.17 -19.66
C PRO A 86 -23.03 2.17 -18.51
N ALA A 87 -22.86 1.66 -17.29
CA ALA A 87 -22.64 2.49 -16.11
C ALA A 87 -21.37 3.34 -16.19
N TYR A 88 -20.34 2.88 -16.91
CA TYR A 88 -19.14 3.69 -17.18
C TYR A 88 -19.49 4.87 -18.08
N TRP A 89 -20.13 4.63 -19.23
CA TRP A 89 -20.45 5.68 -20.20
C TRP A 89 -21.47 6.69 -19.67
N GLN A 90 -22.44 6.25 -18.88
CA GLN A 90 -23.36 7.15 -18.19
C GLN A 90 -22.64 8.03 -17.17
N GLY A 91 -21.72 7.46 -16.38
CA GLY A 91 -20.89 8.22 -15.44
C GLY A 91 -19.97 9.20 -16.15
N TRP A 92 -19.37 8.78 -17.27
CA TRP A 92 -18.53 9.60 -18.13
C TRP A 92 -19.30 10.80 -18.67
N GLY A 93 -20.50 10.59 -19.20
CA GLY A 93 -21.37 11.65 -19.70
C GLY A 93 -21.73 12.66 -18.63
N ARG A 94 -22.16 12.19 -17.43
CA ARG A 94 -22.49 13.08 -16.30
C ARG A 94 -21.29 13.90 -15.83
N LEU A 95 -20.12 13.29 -15.72
CA LEU A 95 -18.90 13.99 -15.31
C LEU A 95 -18.47 15.00 -16.37
N ARG A 96 -18.51 14.64 -17.65
CA ARG A 96 -18.18 15.54 -18.75
C ARG A 96 -19.13 16.74 -18.81
N ALA A 97 -20.41 16.54 -18.55
CA ALA A 97 -21.40 17.61 -18.48
C ALA A 97 -21.13 18.57 -17.30
N ARG A 98 -20.75 18.06 -16.12
CA ARG A 98 -20.46 18.90 -14.93
C ARG A 98 -19.09 19.59 -14.98
N LEU A 99 -18.07 18.93 -15.52
CA LEU A 99 -16.68 19.45 -15.57
C LEU A 99 -16.36 20.23 -16.85
N GLY A 100 -17.18 20.09 -17.89
CA GLY A 100 -17.01 20.79 -19.16
C GLY A 100 -15.61 20.60 -19.76
N GLY A 101 -14.97 21.70 -20.13
CA GLY A 101 -13.63 21.69 -20.76
C GLY A 101 -12.52 21.13 -19.87
N GLN A 102 -12.69 21.14 -18.54
CA GLN A 102 -11.69 20.61 -17.62
C GLN A 102 -11.76 19.09 -17.45
N PHE A 103 -12.82 18.45 -17.96
CA PHE A 103 -13.09 17.03 -17.75
C PHE A 103 -11.89 16.13 -18.03
N HIS A 104 -11.25 16.29 -19.19
CA HIS A 104 -10.11 15.43 -19.57
C HIS A 104 -8.90 15.64 -18.67
N ALA A 105 -8.61 16.90 -18.28
CA ALA A 105 -7.50 17.23 -17.40
C ALA A 105 -7.70 16.63 -16.00
N VAL A 106 -8.89 16.82 -15.42
CA VAL A 106 -9.23 16.24 -14.10
C VAL A 106 -9.21 14.72 -14.16
N PHE A 107 -9.81 14.11 -15.19
CA PHE A 107 -9.88 12.65 -15.32
C PHE A 107 -8.49 12.01 -15.46
N ALA A 108 -7.59 12.65 -16.21
CA ALA A 108 -6.20 12.23 -16.35
C ALA A 108 -5.41 12.40 -15.03
N ALA A 109 -5.53 13.55 -14.37
CA ALA A 109 -4.88 13.81 -13.09
C ALA A 109 -5.29 12.80 -12.01
N VAL A 110 -6.57 12.42 -11.97
CA VAL A 110 -7.07 11.37 -11.07
C VAL A 110 -6.48 10.01 -11.41
N SER A 111 -6.37 9.67 -12.71
CA SER A 111 -5.74 8.42 -13.15
C SER A 111 -4.28 8.34 -12.68
N GLU A 112 -3.55 9.45 -12.83
CA GLU A 112 -2.16 9.58 -12.43
C GLU A 112 -1.99 9.47 -10.90
N ALA A 113 -2.84 10.15 -10.14
CA ALA A 113 -2.85 10.06 -8.68
C ALA A 113 -3.12 8.63 -8.20
N MET A 114 -4.02 7.91 -8.87
CA MET A 114 -4.30 6.50 -8.59
C MET A 114 -3.08 5.62 -8.92
N ALA A 115 -2.42 5.82 -10.06
CA ALA A 115 -1.23 5.07 -10.45
C ALA A 115 -0.07 5.25 -9.44
N HIS A 116 0.06 6.45 -8.89
CA HIS A 116 1.09 6.80 -7.90
C HIS A 116 0.69 6.52 -6.45
N THR A 117 -0.49 5.95 -6.20
CA THR A 117 -0.92 5.57 -4.86
C THR A 117 -0.69 4.07 -4.65
N PRO A 118 0.33 3.69 -3.85
CA PRO A 118 0.64 2.29 -3.65
C PRO A 118 -0.53 1.56 -2.98
N ARG A 119 -0.94 0.42 -3.55
CA ARG A 119 -1.92 -0.46 -2.93
C ARG A 119 -1.24 -1.29 -1.85
N SER A 120 -1.80 -1.28 -0.63
CA SER A 120 -1.33 -2.10 0.49
C SER A 120 -1.19 -3.58 0.09
N SER A 121 -2.11 -4.13 -0.71
CA SER A 121 -2.04 -5.51 -1.20
C SER A 121 -0.81 -5.80 -2.07
N ALA A 122 -0.38 -4.87 -2.91
CA ALA A 122 0.81 -5.06 -3.76
C ALA A 122 2.10 -5.00 -2.92
N LEU A 123 2.12 -4.15 -1.88
CA LEU A 123 3.22 -4.10 -0.92
C LEU A 123 3.30 -5.39 -0.10
N VAL A 124 2.16 -5.86 0.42
CA VAL A 124 2.07 -7.11 1.20
C VAL A 124 2.41 -8.32 0.32
N GLU A 125 1.94 -8.39 -0.92
CA GLU A 125 2.27 -9.47 -1.85
C GLU A 125 3.75 -9.44 -2.26
N ASN A 126 4.32 -8.26 -2.51
CA ASN A 126 5.75 -8.12 -2.76
C ASN A 126 6.59 -8.53 -1.54
N LEU A 127 6.16 -8.12 -0.34
CA LEU A 127 6.83 -8.50 0.89
C LEU A 127 6.74 -10.01 1.12
N ASN A 128 5.55 -10.59 1.01
CA ASN A 128 5.32 -12.02 1.20
C ASN A 128 6.07 -12.87 0.18
N SER A 129 6.12 -12.46 -1.09
CA SER A 129 6.93 -13.16 -2.11
C SER A 129 8.42 -13.11 -1.80
N ARG A 130 8.93 -11.99 -1.27
CA ARG A 130 10.31 -11.89 -0.79
C ARG A 130 10.57 -12.74 0.45
N LEU A 131 9.64 -12.77 1.41
CA LEU A 131 9.77 -13.51 2.67
C LEU A 131 9.63 -15.03 2.48
N ARG A 132 8.90 -15.49 1.47
CA ARG A 132 8.63 -16.92 1.23
C ARG A 132 9.89 -17.79 1.19
N ASN A 133 10.98 -17.28 0.60
CA ASN A 133 12.27 -17.99 0.50
C ASN A 133 13.00 -18.13 1.84
N TYR A 134 12.60 -17.35 2.86
CA TYR A 134 13.23 -17.31 4.17
C TYR A 134 12.43 -18.06 5.23
N PHE A 135 11.14 -18.34 4.99
CA PHE A 135 10.27 -18.99 5.98
C PHE A 135 10.53 -20.48 6.18
N THR A 136 11.26 -21.14 5.29
CA THR A 136 11.75 -22.52 5.51
C THR A 136 12.63 -22.60 6.76
N LEU A 137 13.47 -21.58 6.99
CA LEU A 137 14.38 -21.51 8.13
C LEU A 137 13.70 -21.15 9.46
N ARG A 138 12.48 -20.58 9.41
CA ARG A 138 11.72 -20.17 10.61
C ARG A 138 11.40 -21.33 11.55
N ARG A 139 11.21 -22.55 11.00
CA ARG A 139 10.90 -23.74 11.81
C ARG A 139 12.05 -24.13 12.74
N HIS A 140 13.28 -23.81 12.38
CA HIS A 140 14.48 -24.23 13.11
C HIS A 140 15.06 -23.12 13.98
N LEU A 141 14.91 -21.85 13.59
CA LEU A 141 15.58 -20.72 14.25
C LEU A 141 14.66 -19.91 15.19
N GLY A 142 13.36 -20.23 15.24
CA GLY A 142 12.42 -19.60 16.18
C GLY A 142 12.15 -18.11 15.90
N ALA A 143 11.69 -17.39 16.93
CA ALA A 143 11.30 -15.98 16.84
C ALA A 143 12.46 -15.00 16.54
N PRO A 144 13.67 -15.13 17.12
CA PRO A 144 14.79 -14.19 16.87
C PRO A 144 15.22 -14.11 15.40
N TYR A 145 14.93 -15.16 14.63
CA TYR A 145 15.18 -15.17 13.19
C TYR A 145 14.41 -14.09 12.43
N LEU A 146 13.20 -13.74 12.88
CA LEU A 146 12.41 -12.70 12.21
C LEU A 146 13.05 -11.31 12.39
N ASP A 147 13.67 -11.05 13.53
CA ASP A 147 14.42 -9.81 13.76
C ASP A 147 15.67 -9.73 12.90
N LEU A 148 16.42 -10.83 12.81
CA LEU A 148 17.57 -10.92 11.90
C LEU A 148 17.15 -10.76 10.44
N LEU A 149 16.04 -11.38 10.03
CA LEU A 149 15.51 -11.29 8.68
C LEU A 149 15.05 -9.86 8.36
N ARG A 150 14.35 -9.19 9.29
CA ARG A 150 13.97 -7.79 9.18
C ARG A 150 15.20 -6.90 9.01
N PHE A 151 16.21 -7.10 9.87
CA PHE A 151 17.48 -6.37 9.78
C PHE A 151 18.15 -6.58 8.42
N PHE A 152 18.33 -7.84 8.01
CA PHE A 152 18.99 -8.18 6.75
C PHE A 152 18.27 -7.59 5.53
N LEU A 153 16.94 -7.69 5.47
CA LEU A 153 16.18 -7.17 4.33
C LEU A 153 16.21 -5.65 4.21
N ASN A 154 16.39 -4.93 5.32
CA ASN A 154 16.50 -3.47 5.34
C ASN A 154 17.92 -2.96 5.02
N HIS A 155 18.96 -3.75 5.30
CA HIS A 155 20.36 -3.33 5.16
C HIS A 155 21.09 -4.00 3.99
N ARG A 156 20.50 -5.02 3.36
CA ARG A 156 21.06 -5.59 2.12
C ARG A 156 20.87 -4.63 0.96
N ARG A 157 21.97 -4.30 0.29
CA ARG A 157 21.99 -3.48 -0.93
C ARG A 157 21.40 -4.22 -2.13
N PHE A 158 20.68 -3.51 -3.00
CA PHE A 158 20.16 -4.05 -4.24
C PHE A 158 21.30 -4.24 -5.26
N VAL A 159 21.60 -5.49 -5.60
CA VAL A 159 22.59 -5.80 -6.64
C VAL A 159 22.11 -5.34 -8.02
N ARG A 160 20.80 -5.45 -8.27
CA ARG A 160 20.14 -5.06 -9.52
C ARG A 160 18.82 -4.35 -9.20
N SER A 161 18.49 -3.33 -9.98
CA SER A 161 17.22 -2.61 -9.88
C SER A 161 16.82 -2.07 -11.26
N ARG A 162 15.50 -2.03 -11.54
CA ARG A 162 14.96 -1.34 -12.73
C ARG A 162 15.05 0.19 -12.62
N ARG A 163 15.16 0.72 -11.40
CA ARG A 163 15.42 2.14 -11.15
C ARG A 163 16.89 2.33 -10.82
N ALA A 164 17.61 3.10 -11.64
CA ALA A 164 19.05 3.33 -11.53
C ALA A 164 19.44 3.85 -10.14
N GLU A 165 18.66 4.79 -9.60
CA GLU A 165 18.85 5.39 -8.26
C GLU A 165 18.90 4.38 -7.09
N ARG A 166 18.36 3.17 -7.27
CA ARG A 166 18.31 2.14 -6.21
C ARG A 166 19.45 1.14 -6.29
N GLN A 167 20.18 1.10 -7.42
CA GLN A 167 21.25 0.14 -7.59
C GLN A 167 22.38 0.44 -6.60
N GLY A 168 22.84 -0.59 -5.88
CA GLY A 168 23.87 -0.45 -4.86
C GLY A 168 23.41 0.19 -3.54
N LYS A 169 22.12 0.58 -3.41
CA LYS A 169 21.55 1.11 -2.16
C LYS A 169 20.70 0.06 -1.45
N SER A 170 20.63 0.14 -0.12
CA SER A 170 19.69 -0.65 0.69
C SER A 170 18.35 0.09 0.87
N PRO A 171 17.27 -0.60 1.26
CA PRO A 171 16.03 0.06 1.67
C PRO A 171 16.23 1.11 2.77
N CYS A 172 17.09 0.83 3.75
CA CYS A 172 17.40 1.78 4.83
C CYS A 172 18.06 3.05 4.29
N GLU A 173 19.04 2.92 3.39
CA GLU A 173 19.73 4.06 2.77
C GLU A 173 18.75 4.90 1.92
N LEU A 174 17.87 4.24 1.17
CA LEU A 174 16.86 4.93 0.35
C LEU A 174 15.81 5.67 1.18
N MET A 175 15.42 5.11 2.32
CA MET A 175 14.39 5.70 3.18
C MET A 175 14.93 6.83 4.06
N THR A 176 16.17 6.69 4.55
CA THR A 176 16.76 7.63 5.51
C THR A 176 17.67 8.67 4.85
N GLY A 177 18.10 8.43 3.61
CA GLY A 177 19.12 9.24 2.93
C GLY A 177 20.52 9.11 3.52
N ARG A 178 20.73 8.22 4.51
CA ARG A 178 22.01 8.03 5.19
C ARG A 178 22.65 6.73 4.72
N ASP A 179 23.92 6.81 4.32
CA ASP A 179 24.71 5.63 4.00
C ASP A 179 25.05 4.85 5.28
N HIS A 180 25.18 3.53 5.14
CA HIS A 180 25.61 2.67 6.24
C HIS A 180 26.70 1.69 5.79
N PRO A 181 27.53 1.18 6.73
CA PRO A 181 28.51 0.12 6.45
C PRO A 181 27.84 -1.15 5.92
N HIS A 182 28.64 -2.11 5.44
CA HIS A 182 28.09 -3.40 5.04
C HIS A 182 27.34 -4.07 6.21
N TRP A 183 26.20 -4.70 5.92
CA TRP A 183 25.31 -5.24 6.97
C TRP A 183 25.98 -6.29 7.87
N LEU A 184 26.99 -7.03 7.38
CA LEU A 184 27.81 -7.93 8.22
C LEU A 184 28.63 -7.16 9.25
N THR A 185 29.20 -6.01 8.85
CA THR A 185 29.98 -5.15 9.75
C THR A 185 29.07 -4.58 10.83
N MET A 186 27.85 -4.20 10.48
CA MET A 186 26.83 -3.75 11.43
C MET A 186 26.40 -4.85 12.43
N LEU A 187 26.53 -6.13 12.07
CA LEU A 187 26.30 -7.26 12.97
C LEU A 187 27.54 -7.67 13.77
N GLY A 188 28.68 -6.96 13.62
CA GLY A 188 29.93 -7.32 14.27
C GLY A 188 30.66 -8.52 13.64
N LEU A 189 30.24 -8.96 12.44
CA LEU A 189 30.82 -10.12 11.73
C LEU A 189 31.97 -9.74 10.79
N GLY A 190 32.34 -8.45 10.72
CA GLY A 190 33.43 -7.95 9.88
C GLY A 190 33.04 -7.62 8.43
N ALA A 191 34.04 -7.40 7.59
CA ALA A 191 33.87 -7.09 6.16
C ALA A 191 33.78 -8.38 5.33
N LEU A 192 33.05 -8.33 4.20
CA LEU A 192 33.08 -9.42 3.22
C LEU A 192 34.49 -9.54 2.65
N GLN A 193 35.14 -10.69 2.87
CA GLN A 193 36.36 -11.01 2.15
C GLN A 193 36.02 -11.23 0.66
N PRO A 194 36.80 -10.67 -0.27
CA PRO A 194 36.63 -10.98 -1.68
C PRO A 194 36.83 -12.49 -1.89
N ARG A 195 35.94 -13.14 -2.64
CA ARG A 195 36.12 -14.53 -3.06
C ARG A 195 37.45 -14.61 -3.80
N GLN A 196 38.39 -15.40 -3.27
CA GLN A 196 39.55 -15.83 -4.04
C GLN A 196 39.02 -16.59 -5.26
N ALA A 197 39.43 -16.13 -6.45
CA ALA A 197 39.05 -16.69 -7.74
C ALA A 197 39.75 -18.03 -7.98
#